data_AF-A0A2W1BQY9-F1
#
_entry.id   AF-A0A2W1BQY9-F1
#
_cell.length_a   1.000
_cell.length_b   1.000
_cell.length_c   1.000
_cell.angle_alpha   90.00
_cell.angle_beta   90.00
_cell.angle_gamma   90.00
#
_symmetry.space_group_name_H-M   'P 1'
#
loop_
_entity.id
_entity.type
_entity.pdbx_description
1 polymer ?
#
loop_
_entity_poly.entity_id
_entity_poly.type
_entity_poly.pdbx_seq_one_letter_code
_entity_poly.pdbx_strand_id
1 'polypeptide(L)' 'MGNGMNKVLPGLYVGNYRDSKDTVQLEKYKITHILSIHDAARRLHSVSHS' A
#
# COMPACT_ATOMS: atom_id res chain seq x y z
N MET A 1 2.32 12.38 6.68
CA MET A 1 1.66 11.36 7.51
C MET A 1 2.40 10.04 7.29
N GLY A 2 3.19 9.63 8.29
CA GLY A 2 4.08 8.45 8.32
C GLY A 2 5.52 8.72 7.91
N ASN A 3 6.51 8.39 8.76
CA ASN A 3 7.97 8.42 8.47
C ASN A 3 8.48 7.04 7.97
N GLY A 4 7.61 6.25 7.34
CA GLY A 4 7.85 4.84 6.96
C GLY A 4 6.87 3.86 7.59
N MET A 5 6.95 2.59 7.18
CA MET A 5 6.20 1.48 7.79
C MET A 5 6.66 1.24 9.23
N ASN A 6 5.69 0.95 10.10
CA ASN A 6 5.93 0.60 11.49
C ASN A 6 5.79 -0.90 11.70
N LYS A 7 6.72 -1.49 12.47
CA LYS A 7 6.63 -2.88 12.91
C LYS A 7 5.54 -3.00 13.98
N VAL A 8 4.53 -3.82 13.73
CA VAL A 8 3.45 -4.08 14.70
C VAL A 8 3.64 -5.42 15.41
N LEU A 9 4.19 -6.41 14.71
CA LEU A 9 4.58 -7.72 15.24
C LEU A 9 5.85 -8.22 14.52
N PRO A 10 6.56 -9.23 15.05
CA PRO A 10 7.61 -9.90 14.30
C PRO A 10 7.10 -10.38 12.92
N GLY A 11 7.67 -9.83 11.85
CA GLY A 11 7.28 -10.14 10.47
C GLY A 11 6.04 -9.40 9.95
N LEU A 12 5.40 -8.54 10.75
CA LEU A 12 4.22 -7.77 10.33
C LEU A 12 4.47 -6.26 10.48
N TYR A 13 4.24 -5.53 9.39
CA TYR A 13 4.44 -4.09 9.29
C TYR A 13 3.18 -3.43 8.73
N VAL A 14 2.93 -2.19 9.15
CA VAL A 14 1.84 -1.35 8.65
C VAL A 14 2.42 -0.04 8.17
N GLY A 15 2.08 0.36 6.95
CA GLY A 15 2.41 1.67 6.40
C GLY A 15 1.39 2.11 5.35
N ASN A 16 1.69 3.23 4.71
CA ASN A 16 0.86 3.82 3.68
C ASN A 16 1.27 3.34 2.27
N TYR A 17 0.53 3.80 1.26
CA TYR A 17 0.76 3.47 -0.16
C TYR A 17 2.17 3.83 -0.69
N ARG A 18 2.80 4.88 -0.16
CA ARG A 18 4.18 5.24 -0.54
C ARG A 18 5.17 4.27 0.05
N ASP A 19 4.97 3.86 1.30
CA ASP A 19 5.89 2.95 1.97
C ASP A 19 5.90 1.56 1.30
N SER A 20 4.76 1.12 0.74
CA SER A 20 4.68 -0.12 -0.05
C SER A 20 5.46 -0.07 -1.38
N LYS A 21 6.04 1.08 -1.74
CA LYS A 21 6.89 1.27 -2.93
C LYS A 21 8.33 1.67 -2.60
N ASP A 22 8.65 1.87 -1.33
CA ASP A 22 9.99 2.25 -0.89
C ASP A 22 10.89 1.00 -0.87
N THR A 23 11.65 0.81 -1.96
CA THR A 23 12.52 -0.37 -2.14
C THR A 23 13.57 -0.50 -1.05
N VAL A 24 14.14 0.61 -0.58
CA VAL A 24 15.16 0.63 0.49
C VAL A 24 14.56 0.05 1.78
N GLN A 25 13.33 0.46 2.10
CA GLN A 25 12.66 -0.01 3.29
C GLN A 25 12.20 -1.47 3.18
N LEU A 26 11.67 -1.87 2.02
CA LEU A 26 11.23 -3.24 1.75
C LEU A 26 12.40 -4.22 1.85
N GLU A 27 13.56 -3.89 1.27
CA GLU A 27 14.78 -4.69 1.37
C GLU A 27 15.29 -4.75 2.81
N LYS A 28 15.38 -3.60 3.49
CA LYS A 28 15.85 -3.51 4.88
C LYS A 28 15.06 -4.41 5.82
N TYR A 29 13.73 -4.46 5.68
CA TYR A 29 12.86 -5.28 6.52
C TYR A 29 12.52 -6.65 5.93
N LYS A 30 13.12 -7.01 4.79
CA LYS A 30 12.91 -8.29 4.10
C LYS A 30 11.43 -8.57 3.82
N ILE A 31 10.70 -7.55 3.39
CA ILE A 31 9.30 -7.68 3.02
C ILE A 31 9.20 -8.45 1.70
N THR A 32 8.48 -9.57 1.73
CA THR A 32 8.27 -10.43 0.57
C THR A 32 6.83 -10.42 0.07
N HIS A 33 5.88 -9.97 0.90
CA HIS A 33 4.45 -9.94 0.62
C HIS A 33 3.87 -8.60 1.08
N ILE A 34 3.03 -8.00 0.23
CA ILE A 34 2.30 -6.78 0.54
C ILE A 34 0.81 -7.07 0.35
N LEU A 35 0.02 -6.83 1.39
CA LEU A 35 -1.45 -6.83 1.31
C LEU A 35 -1.94 -5.38 1.30
N SER A 36 -2.52 -4.96 0.18
CA SER A 36 -2.97 -3.57 -0.02
C SER A 36 -4.49 -3.49 0.07
N ILE A 37 -5.00 -2.76 1.06
CA ILE A 37 -6.43 -2.44 1.18
C ILE A 37 -6.59 -0.94 0.89
N HIS A 38 -7.22 -0.62 -0.24
CA HIS A 38 -7.57 0.74 -0.62
C HIS A 38 -8.85 0.73 -1.43
N ASP A 39 -9.64 1.80 -1.35
CA ASP A 39 -10.74 1.99 -2.28
C ASP A 39 -10.14 2.15 -3.69
N ALA A 40 -10.39 1.17 -4.56
CA ALA A 40 -10.13 1.29 -5.98
C ALA A 40 -11.19 2.23 -6.56
N ALA A 41 -10.94 3.53 -6.58
CA ALA A 41 -11.81 4.46 -7.28
C ALA A 41 -11.70 4.24 -8.81
N ARG A 42 -12.33 3.18 -9.32
CA ARG A 42 -12.68 3.04 -10.73
C ARG A 42 -14.18 3.16 -10.87
N ARG A 43 -14.69 4.40 -10.92
CA ARG A 43 -15.96 4.66 -11.61
C ARG A 43 -15.66 4.80 -13.09
N LEU A 44 -15.72 3.69 -13.80
CA LEU A 44 -15.97 3.70 -15.24
C LEU A 44 -17.25 2.90 -15.47
N HIS A 45 -18.30 3.59 -15.90
CA HIS A 45 -19.55 3.21 -16.59
C HIS A 45 -20.66 4.19 -16.15
N SER A 46 -21.44 4.84 -17.00
CA SER A 46 -21.76 4.59 -18.41
C SER A 46 -22.15 5.90 -19.12
N VAL A 47 -21.83 5.95 -20.41
CA VAL A 47 -22.49 6.77 -21.46
C VAL A 47 -23.96 7.09 -21.14
N SER A 48 -24.31 8.38 -21.17
CA SER A 48 -25.69 8.81 -21.43
C SER A 48 -25.71 9.42 -22.82
N HIS A 49 -26.30 8.68 -23.75
CA HIS A 49 -26.97 9.27 -24.90
C HIS A 49 -28.18 10.05 -24.37
N SER A 50 -28.25 11.32 -24.69
CA SER A 50 -29.49 12.11 -24.83
C SER A 50 -29.13 13.46 -25.43
#